data_AF-A0A444ZHT8-F1
#
_entry.id   AF-A0A444ZHT8-F1
#
_cell.length_a   1.000
_cell.length_b   1.000
_cell.length_c   1.000
_cell.angle_alpha   90.00
_cell.angle_beta   90.00
_cell.angle_gamma   90.00
#
_symmetry.space_group_name_H-M   'P 1'
#
loop_
_entity.id
_entity.type
_entity.pdbx_description
1 polymer ?
#
loop_
_entity_poly.entity_id
_entity_poly.type
_entity_poly.pdbx_seq_one_letter_code
_entity_poly.pdbx_strand_id
1 'polypeptide(L)'
;MDKNIVLTKPFSLEKESDGDSDYRAPNLMKRILSLFKNVRPGSDLTRFQLPAEFNMPKSQLQCYGEEVYCGGCDMLSRCNNGESPVDRFISVVAWSISTRRPVIFGVAPYNPILGETHHVSTPNLNVLLEQVSHHPPVTALHATNEKEKIETIWCSYVVPKFNGAAVEGQVHGKRELKLHNHGETYEMNAPYLMIRFLPVPSCDWVGNVHIRCPESAIEAELCYTSHTLFGFRASRKSIKGKIIDSISTKILYEINGNWDRYVYVKHLFLKFLVYIFILIILIKLRYDGYNISKCIAKFKLVLFRKCCLKNVLPKCKKKCDFNFYSI
;
A
#
# COMPACT_ATOMS: atom_id res chain seq x y z
N MET A 1 -45.62 19.62 -43.81
CA MET A 1 -45.73 19.90 -42.37
C MET A 1 -44.35 19.67 -41.76
N ASP A 2 -43.54 20.72 -41.70
CA ASP A 2 -42.21 20.66 -41.10
C ASP A 2 -42.35 20.68 -39.57
N LYS A 3 -41.82 19.64 -38.92
CA LYS A 3 -41.74 19.57 -37.45
C LYS A 3 -40.57 20.42 -36.98
N ASN A 4 -40.84 21.64 -36.52
CA ASN A 4 -39.88 22.44 -35.77
C ASN A 4 -39.58 21.76 -34.44
N ILE A 5 -38.37 21.22 -34.30
CA ILE A 5 -37.84 20.72 -33.02
C ILE A 5 -37.25 21.92 -32.28
N VAL A 6 -37.93 22.39 -31.25
CA VAL A 6 -37.43 23.45 -30.35
C VAL A 6 -36.67 22.78 -29.21
N LEU A 7 -35.34 22.94 -29.20
CA LEU A 7 -34.52 22.54 -28.05
C LEU A 7 -34.70 23.56 -26.93
N THR A 8 -35.37 23.17 -25.85
CA THR A 8 -35.46 24.00 -24.64
C THR A 8 -34.06 24.13 -24.01
N LYS A 9 -33.71 25.35 -23.59
CA LYS A 9 -32.44 25.65 -22.91
C LYS A 9 -32.30 24.73 -21.68
N PRO A 10 -31.10 24.18 -21.38
CA PRO A 10 -30.91 23.37 -20.18
C PRO A 10 -31.35 24.16 -18.95
N PHE A 11 -32.02 23.48 -18.01
CA PHE A 11 -32.40 24.07 -16.73
C PHE A 11 -31.15 24.64 -16.05
N SER A 12 -31.03 25.97 -16.03
CA SER A 12 -30.01 26.66 -15.26
C SER A 12 -30.52 26.78 -13.83
N LEU A 13 -29.90 26.01 -12.93
CA LEU A 13 -30.19 25.92 -11.48
C LEU A 13 -29.77 27.19 -10.70
N GLU A 14 -29.83 28.36 -11.34
CA GLU A 14 -29.42 29.63 -10.77
C GLU A 14 -30.49 30.68 -11.07
N LYS A 15 -31.53 30.74 -10.22
CA LYS A 15 -32.00 31.98 -9.57
C LYS A 15 -33.25 31.77 -8.71
N GLU A 16 -33.35 32.65 -7.70
CA GLU A 16 -34.41 32.88 -6.68
C GLU A 16 -34.19 32.09 -5.37
N SER A 17 -33.37 32.55 -4.42
CA SER A 17 -33.47 33.69 -3.47
C SER A 17 -34.04 33.27 -2.10
N ASP A 18 -33.17 33.10 -1.10
CA ASP A 18 -33.21 33.79 0.20
C ASP A 18 -32.20 33.18 1.17
N GLY A 19 -31.24 33.99 1.63
CA GLY A 19 -30.18 33.60 2.56
C GLY A 19 -28.91 33.12 1.88
N ASP A 20 -27.93 34.03 1.76
CA ASP A 20 -26.56 33.76 1.32
C ASP A 20 -25.82 32.87 2.35
N SER A 21 -26.24 31.60 2.46
CA SER A 21 -25.37 30.57 2.98
C SER A 21 -24.43 30.21 1.85
N ASP A 22 -23.25 30.83 1.87
CA ASP A 22 -22.09 30.54 1.04
C ASP A 22 -21.79 29.03 1.13
N TYR A 23 -22.48 28.20 0.34
CA TYR A 23 -22.43 26.75 0.41
C TYR A 23 -21.10 26.30 -0.20
N ARG A 24 -20.06 26.35 0.62
CA ARG A 24 -18.74 25.85 0.29
C ARG A 24 -18.66 24.39 0.71
N ALA A 25 -18.27 23.53 -0.24
CA ALA A 25 -17.94 22.15 0.07
C ALA A 25 -16.96 22.11 1.26
N PRO A 26 -17.27 21.36 2.35
CA PRO A 26 -16.40 21.34 3.51
C PRO A 26 -15.01 20.85 3.11
N ASN A 27 -13.96 21.53 3.61
CA ASN A 27 -12.60 21.09 3.36
C ASN A 27 -12.36 19.67 3.93
N LEU A 28 -11.34 18.97 3.43
CA LEU A 28 -11.07 17.56 3.76
C LEU A 28 -11.05 17.30 5.27
N MET A 29 -10.46 18.20 6.06
CA MET A 29 -10.41 18.07 7.52
C MET A 29 -11.78 18.16 8.18
N LYS A 30 -12.63 19.12 7.76
CA LYS A 30 -14.01 19.20 8.26
C LYS A 30 -14.79 17.92 7.94
N ARG A 31 -14.61 17.37 6.73
CA ARG A 31 -15.23 16.10 6.34
C ARG A 31 -14.74 14.94 7.22
N ILE A 32 -13.42 14.81 7.42
CA ILE A 32 -12.84 13.77 8.30
C ILE A 32 -13.35 13.91 9.73
N LEU A 33 -13.30 15.11 10.33
CA LEU A 33 -13.77 15.31 11.70
C LEU A 33 -15.27 14.99 11.83
N SER A 34 -16.07 15.28 10.80
CA SER A 34 -17.49 14.92 10.78
C SER A 34 -17.72 13.40 10.74
N LEU A 35 -16.87 12.62 10.05
CA LEU A 35 -16.95 11.16 10.03
C LEU A 35 -16.80 10.55 11.43
N PHE A 36 -15.89 11.11 12.23
CA PHE A 36 -15.54 10.56 13.55
C PHE A 36 -16.27 11.23 14.70
N LYS A 37 -17.16 12.21 14.44
CA LYS A 37 -17.87 12.98 15.47
C LYS A 37 -18.61 12.11 16.50
N ASN A 38 -19.18 11.00 16.06
CA ASN A 38 -19.95 10.07 16.90
C ASN A 38 -19.17 8.79 17.25
N VAL A 39 -17.90 8.70 16.87
CA VAL A 39 -17.05 7.54 17.13
C VAL A 39 -16.32 7.77 18.44
N ARG A 40 -16.45 6.84 19.39
CA ARG A 40 -15.78 6.96 20.70
C ARG A 40 -14.30 6.57 20.58
N PRO A 41 -13.37 7.26 21.26
CA PRO A 41 -12.00 6.75 21.42
C PRO A 41 -12.02 5.31 21.97
N GLY A 42 -11.17 4.46 21.42
CA GLY A 42 -11.14 3.01 21.67
C GLY A 42 -11.97 2.17 20.71
N SER A 43 -12.84 2.77 19.88
CA SER A 43 -13.73 2.02 18.98
C SER A 43 -12.96 1.23 17.92
N ASP A 44 -13.39 0.00 17.70
CA ASP A 44 -13.02 -0.83 16.56
C ASP A 44 -13.79 -0.35 15.31
N LEU A 45 -13.05 -0.06 14.24
CA LEU A 45 -13.58 0.45 12.97
C LEU A 45 -13.66 -0.62 11.88
N THR A 46 -13.50 -1.91 12.19
CA THR A 46 -13.54 -3.00 11.20
C THR A 46 -14.85 -3.03 10.43
N ARG A 47 -15.95 -2.57 11.04
CA ARG A 47 -17.28 -2.46 10.42
C ARG A 47 -17.65 -1.01 10.05
N PHE A 48 -16.72 -0.07 10.17
CA PHE A 48 -16.97 1.33 9.84
C PHE A 48 -17.13 1.50 8.33
N GLN A 49 -18.23 2.11 7.91
CA GLN A 49 -18.50 2.39 6.51
C GLN A 49 -17.93 3.76 6.15
N LEU A 50 -16.87 3.75 5.34
CA LEU A 50 -16.29 4.98 4.80
C LEU A 50 -17.12 5.47 3.60
N PRO A 51 -17.53 6.75 3.56
CA PRO A 51 -18.23 7.29 2.40
C PRO A 51 -17.36 7.29 1.13
N ALA A 52 -18.00 7.10 -0.03
CA ALA A 52 -17.33 6.90 -1.31
C ALA A 52 -16.46 8.09 -1.75
N GLU A 53 -16.73 9.29 -1.21
CA GLU A 53 -15.99 10.51 -1.48
C GLU A 53 -14.59 10.53 -0.84
N PHE A 54 -14.28 9.55 0.01
CA PHE A 54 -12.95 9.29 0.52
C PHE A 54 -12.27 8.12 -0.19
N ASN A 55 -12.97 7.47 -1.14
CA ASN A 55 -12.40 6.33 -1.85
C ASN A 55 -11.62 6.74 -3.10
N MET A 56 -10.39 6.23 -3.22
CA MET A 56 -9.69 6.21 -4.52
C MET A 56 -10.24 5.08 -5.40
N PRO A 57 -10.15 5.20 -6.73
CA PRO A 57 -10.66 4.20 -7.68
C PRO A 57 -9.75 2.95 -7.77
N LYS A 58 -9.43 2.34 -6.62
CA LYS A 58 -8.73 1.06 -6.51
C LYS A 58 -9.37 0.21 -5.41
N SER A 59 -9.37 -1.10 -5.61
CA SER A 59 -9.64 -2.05 -4.53
C SER A 59 -8.42 -2.16 -3.61
N GLN A 60 -8.63 -2.49 -2.33
CA GLN A 60 -7.53 -2.83 -1.43
C GLN A 60 -6.68 -3.99 -1.99
N LEU A 61 -7.28 -4.97 -2.69
CA LEU A 61 -6.54 -6.07 -3.32
C LEU A 61 -5.54 -5.57 -4.36
N GLN A 62 -5.94 -4.56 -5.15
CA GLN A 62 -5.04 -3.94 -6.12
C GLN A 62 -3.88 -3.22 -5.40
N CYS A 63 -4.15 -2.48 -4.32
CA CYS A 63 -3.10 -1.82 -3.55
C CYS A 63 -2.06 -2.80 -3.00
N TYR A 64 -2.52 -3.94 -2.48
CA TYR A 64 -1.66 -5.02 -1.99
C TYR A 64 -0.86 -5.69 -3.12
N GLY A 65 -1.49 -5.99 -4.26
CA GLY A 65 -0.78 -6.56 -5.40
C GLY A 65 0.32 -5.65 -5.95
N GLU A 66 0.08 -4.32 -5.95
CA GLU A 66 1.06 -3.35 -6.42
C GLU A 66 2.37 -3.36 -5.59
N GLU A 67 2.36 -3.87 -4.35
CA GLU A 67 3.58 -4.10 -3.56
C GLU A 67 4.53 -5.13 -4.20
N VAL A 68 3.99 -6.03 -5.04
CA VAL A 68 4.74 -7.09 -5.71
C VAL A 68 5.13 -6.69 -7.14
N TYR A 69 4.18 -6.24 -7.97
CA TYR A 69 4.41 -6.05 -9.41
C TYR A 69 4.69 -4.59 -9.82
N CYS A 70 4.49 -3.61 -8.95
CA CYS A 70 4.74 -2.20 -9.26
C CYS A 70 5.97 -1.69 -8.49
N GLY A 71 7.15 -1.96 -9.02
CA GLY A 71 8.42 -1.37 -8.61
C GLY A 71 9.10 -0.67 -9.77
N GLY A 72 9.76 0.48 -9.53
CA GLY A 72 10.64 1.08 -10.55
C GLY A 72 11.92 0.26 -10.80
N CYS A 73 12.21 -0.69 -9.92
CA CYS A 73 13.32 -1.63 -9.96
C CYS A 73 12.82 -3.01 -9.51
N ASP A 74 13.34 -4.07 -10.12
CA ASP A 74 13.00 -5.46 -9.78
C ASP A 74 13.73 -5.89 -8.49
N MET A 75 13.24 -5.40 -7.35
CA MET A 75 13.80 -5.68 -6.02
C MET A 75 13.59 -7.12 -5.58
N LEU A 76 12.50 -7.75 -6.03
CA LEU A 76 12.17 -9.12 -5.65
C LEU A 76 13.19 -10.10 -6.22
N SER A 77 13.46 -10.03 -7.54
CA SER A 77 14.45 -10.90 -8.18
C SER A 77 15.86 -10.71 -7.61
N ARG A 78 16.22 -9.48 -7.22
CA ARG A 78 17.52 -9.17 -6.60
C ARG A 78 17.76 -9.88 -5.27
N CYS A 79 16.71 -10.39 -4.61
CA CYS A 79 16.88 -11.17 -3.38
C CYS A 79 17.71 -12.45 -3.61
N ASN A 80 17.67 -13.02 -4.81
CA ASN A 80 18.48 -14.19 -5.17
C ASN A 80 19.95 -13.89 -5.46
N ASN A 81 20.31 -12.62 -5.70
CA ASN A 81 21.62 -12.26 -6.24
C ASN A 81 22.73 -12.20 -5.19
N GLY A 82 22.39 -12.34 -3.90
CA GLY A 82 23.39 -12.36 -2.83
C GLY A 82 24.23 -13.64 -2.86
N GLU A 83 25.55 -13.48 -2.81
CA GLU A 83 26.49 -14.60 -2.82
C GLU A 83 26.43 -15.39 -1.50
N SER A 84 26.41 -14.68 -0.37
CA SER A 84 26.25 -15.27 0.96
C SER A 84 24.80 -15.22 1.47
N PRO A 85 24.41 -16.07 2.43
CA PRO A 85 23.10 -15.97 3.11
C PRO A 85 22.85 -14.58 3.70
N VAL A 86 23.89 -13.93 4.21
CA VAL A 86 23.82 -12.57 4.76
C VAL A 86 23.50 -11.53 3.67
N ASP A 87 24.12 -11.62 2.50
CA ASP A 87 23.87 -10.69 1.39
C ASP A 87 22.45 -10.83 0.84
N ARG A 88 21.94 -12.06 0.76
CA ARG A 88 20.55 -12.34 0.40
C ARG A 88 19.60 -11.79 1.46
N PHE A 89 19.90 -12.03 2.73
CA PHE A 89 19.10 -11.50 3.84
C PHE A 89 19.00 -9.97 3.82
N ILE A 90 20.13 -9.28 3.58
CA ILE A 90 20.17 -7.83 3.39
C ILE A 90 19.26 -7.39 2.22
N SER A 91 19.29 -8.13 1.11
CA SER A 91 18.45 -7.86 -0.06
C SER A 91 16.96 -8.06 0.24
N VAL A 92 16.60 -9.09 1.02
CA VAL A 92 15.23 -9.34 1.49
C VAL A 92 14.75 -8.23 2.43
N VAL A 93 15.59 -7.77 3.35
CA VAL A 93 15.28 -6.61 4.21
C VAL A 93 15.03 -5.36 3.36
N ALA A 94 15.89 -5.10 2.36
CA ALA A 94 15.73 -3.96 1.45
C ALA A 94 14.44 -4.06 0.62
N TRP A 95 14.13 -5.23 0.07
CA TRP A 95 12.86 -5.49 -0.62
C TRP A 95 11.67 -5.24 0.30
N SER A 96 11.67 -5.81 1.51
CA SER A 96 10.62 -5.63 2.51
C SER A 96 10.35 -4.16 2.82
N ILE A 97 11.39 -3.36 3.02
CA ILE A 97 11.25 -1.91 3.25
C ILE A 97 10.68 -1.21 2.00
N SER A 98 11.14 -1.59 0.80
CA SER A 98 10.69 -0.99 -0.46
C SER A 98 9.22 -1.22 -0.79
N THR A 99 8.60 -2.29 -0.24
CA THR A 99 7.16 -2.53 -0.38
C THR A 99 6.31 -1.46 0.32
N ARG A 100 6.88 -0.68 1.25
CA ARG A 100 6.15 0.35 1.99
C ARG A 100 5.98 1.62 1.18
N ARG A 101 4.73 1.89 0.83
CA ARG A 101 4.35 3.07 0.05
C ARG A 101 3.81 4.19 0.94
N PRO A 102 4.13 5.46 0.61
CA PRO A 102 3.44 6.60 1.21
C PRO A 102 1.95 6.54 0.90
N VAL A 103 1.13 6.67 1.94
CA VAL A 103 -0.33 6.72 1.81
C VAL A 103 -0.77 8.17 1.73
N ILE A 104 -1.70 8.47 0.83
CA ILE A 104 -2.28 9.81 0.67
C ILE A 104 -3.28 10.02 1.81
N PHE A 105 -3.06 11.05 2.62
CA PHE A 105 -3.96 11.37 3.72
C PHE A 105 -5.37 11.70 3.22
N GLY A 106 -6.38 11.14 3.90
CA GLY A 106 -7.80 11.38 3.61
C GLY A 106 -8.34 10.61 2.41
N VAL A 107 -7.59 9.65 1.88
CA VAL A 107 -8.04 8.77 0.79
C VAL A 107 -7.76 7.32 1.15
N ALA A 108 -8.73 6.44 0.94
CA ALA A 108 -8.61 5.00 1.18
C ALA A 108 -9.06 4.21 -0.07
N PRO A 109 -8.50 3.05 -0.38
CA PRO A 109 -9.07 2.19 -1.42
C PRO A 109 -10.43 1.63 -0.98
N TYR A 110 -11.16 1.05 -1.92
CA TYR A 110 -12.39 0.35 -1.61
C TYR A 110 -12.12 -0.96 -0.86
N ASN A 111 -12.90 -1.21 0.19
CA ASN A 111 -12.93 -2.49 0.89
C ASN A 111 -13.37 -3.60 -0.09
N PRO A 112 -12.60 -4.69 -0.23
CA PRO A 112 -12.96 -5.79 -1.12
C PRO A 112 -14.21 -6.52 -0.62
N ILE A 113 -15.01 -7.02 -1.55
CA ILE A 113 -16.11 -7.95 -1.21
C ILE A 113 -15.56 -9.38 -1.03
N LEU A 114 -16.27 -10.23 -0.29
CA LEU A 114 -15.91 -11.65 -0.16
C LEU A 114 -15.84 -12.32 -1.53
N GLY A 115 -14.75 -13.06 -1.80
CA GLY A 115 -14.49 -13.71 -3.08
C GLY A 115 -14.02 -12.76 -4.19
N GLU A 116 -13.83 -11.46 -3.90
CA GLU A 116 -13.18 -10.57 -4.85
C GLU A 116 -11.74 -11.05 -5.10
N THR A 117 -11.33 -11.07 -6.37
CA THR A 117 -9.98 -11.48 -6.77
C THR A 117 -9.27 -10.37 -7.54
N HIS A 118 -7.96 -10.24 -7.34
CA HIS A 118 -7.09 -9.43 -8.19
C HIS A 118 -5.96 -10.30 -8.74
N HIS A 119 -5.83 -10.39 -10.06
CA HIS A 119 -4.83 -11.23 -10.71
C HIS A 119 -3.99 -10.42 -11.70
N VAL A 120 -2.67 -10.57 -11.61
CA VAL A 120 -1.69 -10.05 -12.56
C VAL A 120 -0.79 -11.18 -13.02
N SER A 121 -0.65 -11.33 -14.33
CA SER A 121 0.23 -12.31 -14.94
C SER A 121 1.09 -11.63 -16.00
N THR A 122 2.39 -11.90 -15.93
CA THR A 122 3.42 -11.54 -16.90
C THR A 122 4.15 -12.84 -17.27
N PRO A 123 5.08 -12.86 -18.25
CA PRO A 123 5.76 -14.09 -18.65
C PRO A 123 6.45 -14.87 -17.53
N ASN A 124 6.89 -14.20 -16.46
CA ASN A 124 7.59 -14.85 -15.35
C ASN A 124 6.86 -14.71 -14.01
N LEU A 125 6.13 -13.61 -13.80
CA LEU A 125 5.49 -13.28 -12.53
C LEU A 125 3.97 -13.49 -12.62
N ASN A 126 3.43 -14.33 -11.75
CA ASN A 126 2.01 -14.50 -11.49
C ASN A 126 1.70 -14.01 -10.07
N VAL A 127 0.66 -13.20 -9.90
CA VAL A 127 0.22 -12.64 -8.61
C VAL A 127 -1.29 -12.78 -8.49
N LEU A 128 -1.76 -13.59 -7.55
CA LEU A 128 -3.16 -13.77 -7.25
C LEU A 128 -3.45 -13.25 -5.85
N LEU A 129 -4.47 -12.41 -5.71
CA LEU A 129 -5.05 -12.02 -4.44
C LEU A 129 -6.53 -12.39 -4.40
N GLU A 130 -7.01 -12.75 -3.21
CA GLU A 130 -8.41 -13.02 -2.94
C GLU A 130 -8.82 -12.49 -1.56
N GLN A 131 -10.00 -11.89 -1.48
CA GLN A 131 -10.65 -11.61 -0.21
C GLN A 131 -11.36 -12.88 0.30
N VAL A 132 -10.68 -13.64 1.16
CA VAL A 132 -11.13 -14.96 1.63
C VAL A 132 -12.07 -14.90 2.84
N SER A 133 -12.16 -13.76 3.51
CA SER A 133 -13.13 -13.53 4.59
C SER A 133 -13.55 -12.06 4.66
N HIS A 134 -14.77 -11.77 5.11
CA HIS A 134 -15.25 -10.40 5.32
C HIS A 134 -15.27 -10.00 6.81
N HIS A 135 -15.43 -10.96 7.73
CA HIS A 135 -15.47 -10.72 9.18
C HIS A 135 -14.67 -11.79 9.94
N PRO A 136 -13.36 -11.55 10.22
CA PRO A 136 -12.59 -10.36 9.87
C PRO A 136 -12.26 -10.27 8.36
N PRO A 137 -11.90 -9.08 7.83
CA PRO A 137 -11.63 -8.88 6.41
C PRO A 137 -10.25 -9.44 6.02
N VAL A 138 -10.15 -10.76 5.86
CA VAL A 138 -8.89 -11.45 5.50
C VAL A 138 -8.68 -11.43 3.99
N THR A 139 -7.48 -11.00 3.59
CA THR A 139 -6.96 -11.11 2.23
C THR A 139 -5.83 -12.13 2.19
N ALA A 140 -5.87 -13.02 1.20
CA ALA A 140 -4.77 -13.89 0.84
C ALA A 140 -4.08 -13.38 -0.45
N LEU A 141 -2.76 -13.52 -0.51
CA LEU A 141 -1.94 -13.28 -1.70
C LEU A 141 -1.01 -14.47 -1.90
N HIS A 142 -0.92 -14.92 -3.14
CA HIS A 142 0.09 -15.85 -3.62
C HIS A 142 0.73 -15.28 -4.88
N ALA A 143 2.05 -15.19 -4.89
CA ALA A 143 2.79 -14.73 -6.04
C ALA A 143 3.97 -15.66 -6.33
N THR A 144 4.21 -15.95 -7.60
CA THR A 144 5.31 -16.81 -8.06
C THR A 144 6.06 -16.14 -9.19
N ASN A 145 7.39 -16.17 -9.14
CA ASN A 145 8.27 -15.84 -10.25
C ASN A 145 8.97 -17.11 -10.71
N GLU A 146 8.59 -17.65 -11.88
CA GLU A 146 9.10 -18.93 -12.39
C GLU A 146 10.58 -18.85 -12.76
N LYS A 147 10.99 -17.78 -13.44
CA LYS A 147 12.38 -17.58 -13.88
C LYS A 147 13.34 -17.53 -12.69
N GLU A 148 12.98 -16.75 -11.68
CA GLU A 148 13.81 -16.54 -10.49
C GLU A 148 13.55 -17.59 -9.41
N LYS A 149 12.57 -18.49 -9.61
CA LYS A 149 12.11 -19.47 -8.62
C LYS A 149 11.85 -18.82 -7.25
N ILE A 150 11.05 -17.77 -7.26
CA ILE A 150 10.62 -17.05 -6.05
C ILE A 150 9.13 -17.31 -5.80
N GLU A 151 8.77 -17.49 -4.54
CA GLU A 151 7.37 -17.57 -4.12
C GLU A 151 7.13 -16.60 -2.94
N THR A 152 6.06 -15.82 -3.01
CA THR A 152 5.60 -14.96 -1.91
C THR A 152 4.20 -15.38 -1.50
N ILE A 153 4.00 -15.65 -0.22
CA ILE A 153 2.70 -16.01 0.36
C ILE A 153 2.37 -15.01 1.45
N TRP A 154 1.14 -14.55 1.48
CA TRP A 154 0.67 -13.65 2.50
C TRP A 154 -0.80 -13.93 2.82
N CYS A 155 -1.12 -13.95 4.12
CA CYS A 155 -2.50 -13.94 4.59
C CYS A 155 -2.59 -12.95 5.75
N SER A 156 -3.43 -11.91 5.62
CA SER A 156 -3.63 -10.95 6.70
C SER A 156 -4.97 -10.24 6.67
N TYR A 157 -5.28 -9.60 7.79
CA TYR A 157 -6.37 -8.66 7.93
C TYR A 157 -5.89 -7.43 8.72
N VAL A 158 -6.65 -6.33 8.63
CA VAL A 158 -6.36 -5.09 9.35
C VAL A 158 -7.44 -4.85 10.39
N VAL A 159 -7.04 -4.51 11.62
CA VAL A 159 -7.93 -4.07 12.70
C VAL A 159 -7.70 -2.58 12.94
N PRO A 160 -8.56 -1.71 12.38
CA PRO A 160 -8.47 -0.27 12.60
C PRO A 160 -9.10 0.12 13.95
N LYS A 161 -8.35 0.85 14.78
CA LYS A 161 -8.81 1.37 16.08
C LYS A 161 -8.73 2.88 16.12
N PHE A 162 -9.83 3.55 16.46
CA PHE A 162 -9.85 4.99 16.68
C PHE A 162 -9.38 5.33 18.08
N ASN A 163 -8.45 6.27 18.24
CA ASN A 163 -7.97 6.72 19.56
C ASN A 163 -8.37 8.17 19.89
N GLY A 164 -9.28 8.76 19.12
CA GLY A 164 -9.74 10.16 19.29
C GLY A 164 -9.04 11.14 18.36
N ALA A 165 -7.72 11.09 18.30
CA ALA A 165 -6.92 11.97 17.44
C ALA A 165 -6.42 11.28 16.16
N ALA A 166 -6.47 9.95 16.12
CA ALA A 166 -5.93 9.13 15.05
C ALA A 166 -6.67 7.79 14.90
N VAL A 167 -6.40 7.13 13.78
CA VAL A 167 -6.76 5.73 13.53
C VAL A 167 -5.48 4.91 13.39
N GLU A 168 -5.39 3.83 14.15
CA GLU A 168 -4.33 2.83 14.10
C GLU A 168 -4.82 1.58 13.40
N GLY A 169 -4.34 1.30 12.19
CA GLY A 169 -4.63 0.09 11.43
C GLY A 169 -3.59 -0.99 11.73
N GLN A 170 -3.84 -1.83 12.73
CA GLN A 170 -2.95 -2.95 13.08
C GLN A 170 -3.09 -4.06 12.04
N VAL A 171 -1.97 -4.51 11.47
CA VAL A 171 -1.93 -5.58 10.48
C VAL A 171 -1.66 -6.90 11.19
N HIS A 172 -2.59 -7.85 11.09
CA HIS A 172 -2.48 -9.18 11.66
C HIS A 172 -2.33 -10.20 10.56
N GLY A 173 -1.26 -10.99 10.60
CA GLY A 173 -0.98 -12.01 9.61
C GLY A 173 0.50 -12.30 9.47
N LYS A 174 0.84 -13.21 8.57
CA LYS A 174 2.21 -13.60 8.26
C LYS A 174 2.47 -13.40 6.77
N ARG A 175 3.65 -12.88 6.43
CA ARG A 175 4.17 -12.84 5.08
C ARG A 175 5.39 -13.75 5.01
N GLU A 176 5.46 -14.54 3.96
CA GLU A 176 6.58 -15.43 3.66
C GLU A 176 7.11 -15.12 2.27
N LEU A 177 8.42 -15.11 2.14
CA LEU A 177 9.14 -15.06 0.88
C LEU A 177 10.05 -16.28 0.82
N LYS A 178 9.94 -17.09 -0.22
CA LYS A 178 10.78 -18.27 -0.44
C LYS A 178 11.70 -18.04 -1.64
N LEU A 179 12.98 -18.27 -1.42
CA LEU A 179 14.00 -18.27 -2.46
C LEU A 179 14.36 -19.73 -2.75
N HIS A 180 13.64 -20.37 -3.69
CA HIS A 180 13.77 -21.82 -3.92
C HIS A 180 15.15 -22.23 -4.43
N ASN A 181 15.87 -21.33 -5.11
CA ASN A 181 17.25 -21.58 -5.55
C ASN A 181 18.22 -21.81 -4.38
N HIS A 182 17.89 -21.30 -3.19
CA HIS A 182 18.74 -21.36 -2.00
C HIS A 182 18.14 -22.22 -0.88
N GLY A 183 16.90 -22.69 -1.03
CA GLY A 183 16.19 -23.42 0.02
C GLY A 183 15.90 -22.56 1.25
N GLU A 184 15.73 -21.25 1.09
CA GLU A 184 15.57 -20.29 2.19
C GLU A 184 14.14 -19.77 2.28
N THR A 185 13.61 -19.70 3.51
CA THR A 185 12.28 -19.15 3.81
C THR A 185 12.40 -17.94 4.72
N TYR A 186 11.95 -16.79 4.25
CA TYR A 186 11.97 -15.53 4.98
C TYR A 186 10.58 -15.22 5.50
N GLU A 187 10.44 -15.23 6.82
CA GLU A 187 9.19 -14.92 7.50
C GLU A 187 9.21 -13.50 8.03
N MET A 188 8.10 -12.78 7.88
CA MET A 188 8.02 -11.40 8.34
C MET A 188 6.61 -10.96 8.70
N ASN A 189 6.52 -10.08 9.69
CA ASN A 189 5.31 -9.33 10.02
C ASN A 189 5.25 -8.01 9.24
N ALA A 190 4.31 -7.13 9.60
CA ALA A 190 4.12 -5.83 8.99
C ALA A 190 4.08 -4.71 10.06
N PRO A 191 4.52 -3.48 9.73
CA PRO A 191 4.22 -2.32 10.55
C PRO A 191 2.73 -2.00 10.44
N TYR A 192 2.22 -1.22 11.39
CA TYR A 192 0.84 -0.75 11.37
C TYR A 192 0.75 0.63 10.71
N LEU A 193 -0.45 0.96 10.21
CA LEU A 193 -0.72 2.26 9.61
C LEU A 193 -1.23 3.23 10.69
N MET A 194 -0.58 4.38 10.83
CA MET A 194 -0.99 5.46 11.72
C MET A 194 -1.53 6.63 10.92
N ILE A 195 -2.85 6.87 11.01
CA ILE A 195 -3.54 7.98 10.36
C ILE A 195 -3.89 9.02 11.44
N ARG A 196 -3.10 10.09 11.57
CA ARG A 196 -3.35 11.15 12.54
C ARG A 196 -4.16 12.28 11.91
N PHE A 197 -5.17 12.75 12.63
CA PHE A 197 -5.99 13.92 12.27
C PHE A 197 -5.54 15.18 13.01
N LEU A 198 -5.10 15.03 14.26
CA LEU A 198 -4.68 16.11 15.15
C LEU A 198 -3.33 15.79 15.81
N PRO A 199 -2.50 16.79 16.15
CA PRO A 199 -2.63 18.19 15.76
C PRO A 199 -2.24 18.44 14.29
N VAL A 200 -1.39 17.58 13.71
CA VAL A 200 -0.92 17.69 12.32
C VAL A 200 -1.35 16.45 11.55
N PRO A 201 -2.21 16.61 10.52
CA PRO A 201 -2.61 15.53 9.64
C PRO A 201 -1.42 14.77 9.05
N SER A 202 -1.40 13.45 9.20
CA SER A 202 -0.33 12.60 8.65
C SER A 202 -0.78 11.15 8.49
N CYS A 203 -0.13 10.44 7.58
CA CYS A 203 -0.34 9.02 7.36
C CYS A 203 1.03 8.35 7.22
N ASP A 204 1.40 7.51 8.19
CA ASP A 204 2.73 6.92 8.28
C ASP A 204 2.67 5.45 8.69
N TRP A 205 3.62 4.66 8.19
CA TRP A 205 3.91 3.34 8.73
C TRP A 205 4.72 3.47 10.03
N VAL A 206 4.27 2.78 11.08
CA VAL A 206 4.88 2.82 12.42
C VAL A 206 4.90 1.41 13.01
N GLY A 207 5.82 1.15 13.94
CA GLY A 207 5.89 -0.10 14.69
C GLY A 207 7.08 -0.96 14.32
N ASN A 208 7.15 -2.12 14.97
CA ASN A 208 8.30 -3.02 14.86
C ASN A 208 8.05 -4.10 13.81
N VAL A 209 9.02 -4.29 12.93
CA VAL A 209 9.03 -5.35 11.93
C VAL A 209 10.16 -6.31 12.25
N HIS A 210 9.82 -7.59 12.34
CA HIS A 210 10.75 -8.69 12.48
C HIS A 210 10.77 -9.48 11.19
N ILE A 211 11.98 -9.73 10.68
CA ILE A 211 12.24 -10.57 9.51
C ILE A 211 13.18 -11.66 9.97
N ARG A 212 12.91 -12.92 9.66
CA ARG A 212 13.77 -14.04 10.03
C ARG A 212 13.91 -15.06 8.92
N CYS A 213 15.08 -15.66 8.82
CA CYS A 213 15.38 -16.78 7.94
C CYS A 213 15.85 -17.95 8.82
N PRO A 214 14.96 -18.91 9.15
CA PRO A 214 15.32 -20.02 10.03
C PRO A 214 16.51 -20.85 9.53
N GLU A 215 16.63 -21.03 8.21
CA GLU A 215 17.66 -21.87 7.60
C GLU A 215 19.07 -21.29 7.73
N SER A 216 19.19 -19.95 7.72
CA SER A 216 20.48 -19.27 7.95
C SER A 216 20.68 -18.79 9.39
N ALA A 217 19.65 -18.90 10.23
CA ALA A 217 19.59 -18.34 11.58
C ALA A 217 19.94 -16.84 11.64
N ILE A 218 19.47 -16.07 10.65
CA ILE A 218 19.64 -14.61 10.57
C ILE A 218 18.29 -13.93 10.82
N GLU A 219 18.32 -12.87 11.62
CA GLU A 219 17.15 -12.08 11.96
C GLU A 219 17.40 -10.57 11.78
N ALA A 220 16.35 -9.84 11.42
CA ALA A 220 16.33 -8.39 11.46
C ALA A 220 15.22 -7.87 12.36
N GLU A 221 15.56 -6.88 13.16
CA GLU A 221 14.62 -6.07 13.93
C GLU A 221 14.63 -4.65 13.36
N LEU A 222 13.49 -4.20 12.86
CA LEU A 222 13.29 -2.86 12.31
C LEU A 222 12.26 -2.11 13.15
N CYS A 223 12.48 -0.82 13.38
CA CYS A 223 11.57 0.08 14.06
C CYS A 223 11.22 1.25 13.14
N TYR A 224 9.95 1.33 12.73
CA TYR A 224 9.40 2.44 11.97
C TYR A 224 8.87 3.48 12.95
N THR A 225 9.36 4.71 12.87
CA THR A 225 8.91 5.80 13.74
C THR A 225 8.41 7.00 12.94
N SER A 226 7.41 7.67 13.50
CA SER A 226 6.91 8.93 12.98
C SER A 226 6.86 9.96 14.11
N HIS A 227 7.88 10.81 14.17
CA HIS A 227 7.95 11.93 15.12
C HIS A 227 7.37 13.19 14.48
N THR A 228 6.27 13.70 15.04
CA THR A 228 5.68 15.00 14.66
C THR A 228 5.45 15.91 15.86
N LEU A 229 5.89 15.53 17.06
CA LEU A 229 5.67 16.30 18.28
C LEU A 229 6.94 17.10 18.58
N PHE A 230 6.81 18.43 18.52
CA PHE A 230 7.79 19.47 18.90
C PHE A 230 8.92 19.81 17.91
N GLY A 231 8.63 20.74 16.99
CA GLY A 231 9.42 21.97 16.76
C GLY A 231 10.86 21.90 16.23
N PHE A 232 11.52 20.74 16.20
CA PHE A 232 12.88 20.59 15.70
C PHE A 232 12.90 19.58 14.55
N ARG A 233 13.93 19.63 13.71
CA ARG A 233 14.16 18.82 12.48
C ARG A 233 14.19 17.30 12.74
N ALA A 234 13.13 16.73 13.30
CA ALA A 234 13.01 15.31 13.56
C ALA A 234 12.86 14.58 12.22
N SER A 235 13.57 13.46 12.11
CA SER A 235 13.58 12.57 10.96
C SER A 235 12.16 12.00 10.75
N ARG A 236 11.35 12.68 9.93
CA ARG A 236 10.03 12.19 9.53
C ARG A 236 10.20 10.83 8.86
N LYS A 237 9.36 9.84 9.20
CA LYS A 237 9.40 8.50 8.60
C LYS A 237 10.73 7.79 8.77
N SER A 238 11.31 7.89 9.97
CA SER A 238 12.58 7.25 10.28
C SER A 238 12.42 5.74 10.35
N ILE A 239 13.46 5.03 9.94
CA ILE A 239 13.62 3.60 10.19
C ILE A 239 14.98 3.38 10.84
N LYS A 240 14.98 2.57 11.90
CA LYS A 240 16.19 2.08 12.56
C LYS A 240 16.10 0.57 12.71
N GLY A 241 17.22 -0.11 12.77
CA GLY A 241 17.20 -1.55 12.99
C GLY A 241 18.58 -2.18 13.06
N LYS A 242 18.59 -3.49 13.16
CA LYS A 242 19.79 -4.32 13.19
C LYS A 242 19.54 -5.66 12.51
N ILE A 243 20.59 -6.21 11.93
CA ILE A 243 20.65 -7.60 11.45
C ILE A 243 21.54 -8.37 12.42
N ILE A 244 21.07 -9.52 12.88
CA ILE A 244 21.65 -10.30 13.96
C ILE A 244 21.80 -11.74 13.48
N ASP A 245 22.93 -12.36 13.83
CA ASP A 245 23.05 -13.81 13.83
C ASP A 245 22.39 -14.34 15.12
N SER A 246 21.30 -15.09 14.97
CA SER A 246 20.49 -15.59 16.09
C SER A 246 21.21 -16.64 16.94
N ILE A 247 22.21 -17.34 16.40
CA ILE A 247 22.97 -18.35 17.13
C ILE A 247 24.00 -17.66 18.02
N SER A 248 24.80 -16.77 17.44
CA SER A 248 25.86 -16.08 18.19
C SER A 248 25.36 -14.84 18.94
N THR A 249 24.12 -14.41 18.69
CA THR A 249 23.53 -13.14 19.15
C THR A 249 24.30 -11.89 18.71
N LYS A 250 25.21 -12.07 17.74
CA LYS A 250 26.10 -11.02 17.25
C LYS A 250 25.35 -10.11 16.29
N ILE A 251 25.40 -8.81 16.54
CA ILE A 251 24.90 -7.80 15.60
C ILE A 251 25.86 -7.71 14.42
N LEU A 252 25.38 -8.10 13.24
CA LEU A 252 26.14 -8.06 12.00
C LEU A 252 26.13 -6.65 11.38
N TYR A 253 24.93 -6.04 11.35
CA TYR A 253 24.71 -4.73 10.74
C TYR A 253 23.73 -3.86 11.51
N GLU A 254 23.90 -2.55 11.39
CA GLU A 254 22.93 -1.53 11.80
C GLU A 254 22.25 -0.92 10.58
N ILE A 255 20.93 -0.73 10.66
CA ILE A 255 20.10 -0.14 9.61
C ILE A 255 19.61 1.22 10.09
N ASN A 256 19.76 2.25 9.25
CA ASN A 256 19.30 3.60 9.58
C ASN A 256 18.81 4.34 8.32
N GLY A 257 17.85 5.24 8.50
CA GLY A 257 17.47 6.19 7.46
C GLY A 257 16.01 6.63 7.53
N ASN A 258 15.44 6.89 6.36
CA ASN A 258 14.06 7.28 6.13
C ASN A 258 13.45 6.33 5.09
N TRP A 259 12.44 5.56 5.49
CA TRP A 259 11.88 4.51 4.64
C TRP A 259 11.23 5.03 3.35
N ASP A 260 10.97 6.34 3.24
CA ASP A 260 10.45 6.99 2.03
C ASP A 260 11.50 7.76 1.21
N ARG A 261 12.79 7.68 1.58
CA ARG A 261 13.88 8.38 0.87
C ARG A 261 15.14 7.53 0.66
N TYR A 262 15.83 7.17 1.75
CA TYR A 262 17.12 6.49 1.74
C TYR A 262 17.27 5.65 3.01
N VAL A 263 17.85 4.46 2.90
CA VAL A 263 18.07 3.55 4.03
C VAL A 263 19.41 2.87 3.87
N TYR A 264 20.39 3.25 4.68
CA TYR A 264 21.74 2.69 4.60
C TYR A 264 21.96 1.63 5.69
N VAL A 265 22.96 0.78 5.44
CA VAL A 265 23.34 -0.29 6.35
C VAL A 265 24.83 -0.17 6.64
N LYS A 266 25.17 -0.26 7.93
CA LYS A 266 26.55 -0.14 8.42
C LYS A 266 27.00 -1.48 8.96
N HIS A 267 28.07 -2.02 8.40
CA HIS A 267 28.71 -3.22 8.93
C HIS A 267 29.44 -2.86 10.25
N LEU A 268 29.27 -3.67 11.30
CA LEU A 268 29.82 -3.31 12.62
C LEU A 268 31.33 -3.63 12.75
N PHE A 269 31.82 -4.68 12.07
CA PHE A 269 33.22 -5.12 12.13
C PHE A 269 34.15 -4.59 11.02
N LEU A 270 33.60 -4.06 9.92
CA LEU A 270 34.34 -3.47 8.82
C LEU A 270 33.85 -2.02 8.71
N LYS A 271 34.74 -1.02 8.80
CA LYS A 271 34.41 0.43 8.71
C LYS A 271 33.93 0.85 7.30
N PHE A 272 33.33 -0.04 6.52
CA PHE A 272 32.76 0.26 5.21
C PHE A 272 31.26 0.50 5.32
N LEU A 273 30.82 1.68 4.88
CA LEU A 273 29.41 1.98 4.63
C LEU A 273 28.98 1.24 3.35
N VAL A 274 28.07 0.28 3.48
CA VAL A 274 27.38 -0.27 2.32
C VAL A 274 26.16 0.61 2.09
N TYR A 275 26.23 1.49 1.09
CA TYR A 275 25.11 2.33 0.71
C TYR A 275 24.01 1.47 0.10
N ILE A 276 23.06 1.09 0.94
CA ILE A 276 21.78 0.57 0.48
C ILE A 276 20.97 1.80 0.05
N PHE A 277 20.77 1.89 -1.27
CA PHE A 277 19.73 2.66 -1.95
C PHE A 277 19.65 4.18 -1.73
N ILE A 278 20.27 4.91 -2.67
CA ILE A 278 19.71 6.13 -3.26
C ILE A 278 18.70 5.69 -4.33
N LEU A 279 17.48 5.24 -3.98
CA LEU A 279 16.50 4.90 -5.03
C LEU A 279 15.01 5.00 -4.63
N ILE A 280 14.63 5.81 -3.65
CA ILE A 280 13.20 6.18 -3.54
C ILE A 280 12.89 7.44 -4.35
N ILE A 281 13.93 8.21 -4.73
CA ILE A 281 13.78 9.45 -5.52
C ILE A 281 13.45 9.19 -7.00
N LEU A 282 13.87 8.07 -7.60
CA LEU A 282 13.54 7.77 -9.01
C LEU A 282 12.13 7.19 -9.23
N ILE A 283 11.50 6.60 -8.20
CA ILE A 283 10.10 6.13 -8.29
C ILE A 283 9.12 7.31 -8.24
N LYS A 284 9.52 8.43 -7.61
CA LYS A 284 8.64 9.58 -7.37
C LYS A 284 8.33 10.41 -8.63
N LEU A 285 9.22 10.42 -9.61
CA LEU A 285 9.03 11.19 -10.86
C LEU A 285 8.08 10.52 -11.87
N ARG A 286 7.69 9.25 -11.71
CA ARG A 286 6.68 8.62 -12.60
C ARG A 286 5.23 8.82 -12.14
N TYR A 287 4.97 9.11 -10.87
CA TYR A 287 3.59 9.25 -10.39
C TYR A 287 2.93 10.57 -10.82
N ASP A 288 3.73 11.62 -11.04
CA ASP A 288 3.22 12.94 -11.47
C ASP A 288 3.12 13.09 -13.01
N GLY A 289 3.53 12.08 -13.79
CA GLY A 289 3.63 12.18 -15.25
C GLY A 289 3.04 11.03 -16.07
N TYR A 290 2.55 9.95 -15.46
CA TYR A 290 2.00 8.82 -16.22
C TYR A 290 0.48 8.91 -16.35
N ASN A 291 0.07 9.19 -17.58
CA ASN A 291 -1.30 9.14 -18.08
C ASN A 291 -1.91 7.76 -17.74
N ILE A 292 -2.87 7.76 -16.79
CA ILE A 292 -3.58 6.60 -16.21
C ILE A 292 -4.18 5.68 -17.30
N SER A 293 -4.34 6.18 -18.53
CA SER A 293 -4.90 5.46 -19.68
C SER A 293 -4.02 4.34 -20.25
N LYS A 294 -2.69 4.32 -20.04
CA LYS A 294 -1.79 3.34 -20.66
C LYS A 294 -1.46 2.10 -19.82
N CYS A 295 -1.75 2.09 -18.52
CA CYS A 295 -1.62 0.88 -17.68
C CYS A 295 -2.87 -0.01 -17.68
N ILE A 296 -3.89 0.28 -18.51
CA ILE A 296 -5.03 -0.61 -18.72
C ILE A 296 -4.68 -1.56 -19.88
N ALA A 297 -3.70 -2.42 -19.68
CA ALA A 297 -3.38 -3.50 -20.63
C ALA A 297 -3.59 -4.85 -19.92
N LYS A 298 -4.70 -5.51 -20.28
CA LYS A 298 -5.15 -6.85 -19.83
C LYS A 298 -5.22 -7.06 -18.31
N PHE A 299 -6.14 -6.36 -17.65
CA PHE A 299 -6.61 -6.73 -16.31
C PHE A 299 -8.01 -7.34 -16.42
N LYS A 300 -8.16 -8.63 -16.11
CA LYS A 300 -9.48 -9.21 -15.83
C LYS A 300 -9.86 -8.83 -14.39
N LEU A 301 -10.51 -7.67 -14.23
CA LEU A 301 -11.34 -7.43 -13.07
C LEU A 301 -12.62 -8.25 -13.27
N VAL A 302 -12.88 -9.27 -12.45
CA VAL A 302 -14.20 -9.92 -12.47
C VAL A 302 -15.21 -8.86 -11.99
N LEU A 303 -16.17 -8.55 -12.86
CA LEU A 303 -17.08 -7.40 -12.76
C LEU A 303 -17.95 -7.44 -11.49
N PHE A 304 -17.84 -6.44 -10.62
CA PHE A 304 -18.99 -6.02 -9.78
C PHE A 304 -19.11 -4.51 -9.52
N ARG A 305 -18.10 -3.67 -9.85
CA ARG A 305 -18.13 -2.21 -9.54
C ARG A 305 -18.09 -1.26 -10.74
N LYS A 306 -18.63 -1.66 -11.90
CA LYS A 306 -18.73 -0.75 -13.07
C LYS A 306 -19.65 0.47 -12.85
N CYS A 307 -20.57 0.44 -11.87
CA CYS A 307 -21.47 1.56 -11.59
C CYS A 307 -20.82 2.68 -10.76
N CYS A 308 -20.04 2.37 -9.72
CA CYS A 308 -19.41 3.41 -8.89
C CYS A 308 -18.30 4.17 -9.62
N LEU A 309 -17.49 3.49 -10.45
CA LEU A 309 -16.43 4.16 -11.21
C LEU A 309 -16.97 5.15 -12.26
N LYS A 310 -18.17 4.90 -12.81
CA LYS A 310 -18.79 5.79 -13.81
C LYS A 310 -19.20 7.14 -13.23
N ASN A 311 -19.53 7.20 -11.94
CA ASN A 311 -19.97 8.44 -11.28
C ASN A 311 -18.79 9.33 -10.83
N VAL A 312 -17.55 8.84 -10.90
CA VAL A 312 -16.34 9.59 -10.50
C VAL A 312 -15.57 10.15 -11.72
N LEU A 313 -15.82 9.64 -12.94
CA LEU A 313 -15.12 10.06 -14.16
C LEU A 313 -16.12 10.53 -15.24
N PRO A 314 -16.40 11.85 -15.38
CA PRO A 314 -17.44 12.34 -16.29
C PRO A 314 -17.12 12.26 -17.80
N LYS A 315 -15.94 11.78 -18.22
CA LYS A 315 -15.52 11.85 -19.64
C LYS A 315 -14.67 10.65 -20.08
N CYS A 316 -15.30 9.53 -20.38
CA CYS A 316 -14.72 8.53 -21.27
C CYS A 316 -15.82 7.85 -22.11
N LYS A 317 -16.27 8.55 -23.16
CA LYS A 317 -16.99 7.94 -24.29
C LYS A 317 -15.96 7.44 -25.30
N LYS A 318 -15.58 6.16 -25.23
CA LYS A 318 -15.19 5.38 -26.42
C LYS A 318 -15.72 3.96 -26.25
N LYS A 319 -16.54 3.53 -27.22
CA LYS A 319 -17.04 2.16 -27.36
C LYS A 319 -15.85 1.19 -27.44
N CYS A 320 -15.90 0.13 -26.65
CA CYS A 320 -15.09 -1.07 -26.88
C CYS A 320 -16.07 -2.21 -27.11
N ASP A 321 -16.23 -2.61 -28.37
CA ASP A 321 -16.89 -3.86 -28.74
C ASP A 321 -15.93 -5.01 -28.40
N PHE A 322 -16.37 -5.98 -27.60
CA PHE A 322 -15.60 -7.18 -27.25
C PHE A 322 -16.35 -8.40 -27.76
N ASN A 323 -15.76 -9.08 -28.76
CA ASN A 323 -16.13 -10.45 -29.11
C ASN A 323 -15.45 -11.41 -28.11
N PHE A 324 -16.26 -12.23 -27.45
CA PHE A 324 -15.82 -13.33 -26.60
C PHE A 324 -15.50 -14.54 -27.47
N TYR A 325 -14.32 -15.14 -27.27
CA TYR A 325 -14.14 -16.57 -27.51
C TYR A 325 -13.66 -17.19 -26.20
N SER A 326 -14.45 -18.13 -25.70
CA SER A 326 -14.18 -19.02 -24.58
C SER A 326 -13.17 -20.09 -24.98
N ILE A 327 -12.12 -20.27 -24.19
CA ILE A 327 -11.83 -21.41 -23.31
C ILE A 327 -10.75 -20.95 -22.32
#